data_AF-A0A5P8WE67-F1
#
_entry.id   AF-A0A5P8WE67-F1
#
_cell.length_a   1.000
_cell.length_b   1.000
_cell.length_c   1.000
_cell.angle_alpha   90.00
_cell.angle_beta   90.00
_cell.angle_gamma   90.00
#
_symmetry.space_group_name_H-M   'P 1'
#
loop_
_entity.id
_entity.type
_entity.pdbx_description
1 polymer ?
#
loop_
_entity_poly.entity_id
_entity_poly.type
_entity_poly.pdbx_seq_one_letter_code
_entity_poly.pdbx_strand_id
1 'polypeptide(L)' 'MSPTAQASIRQGLKDNPLVTIYRYEGVSHGFNRMGSSAYRQEAAELARDRTLAFLKQHLGSGVKSLLYETLRERFN' A
#
# COMPACT_ATOMS: atom_id res chain seq x y z
N MET A 1 17.41 -1.31 10.21
CA MET A 1 17.30 0.16 10.32
C MET A 1 17.21 0.52 11.80
N SER A 2 17.99 1.48 12.29
CA SER A 2 18.01 1.80 13.73
C SER A 2 16.66 2.38 14.19
N PRO A 3 16.27 2.20 15.46
CA PRO A 3 15.07 2.82 16.02
C PRO A 3 15.04 4.34 15.84
N THR A 4 16.19 5.00 15.99
CA THR A 4 16.35 6.45 15.80
C THR A 4 15.98 6.86 14.37
N ALA A 5 16.51 6.16 13.35
CA ALA A 5 16.17 6.47 11.97
C ALA A 5 14.66 6.28 11.69
N GLN A 6 14.03 5.26 12.29
CA GLN A 6 12.59 5.05 12.13
C GLN A 6 11.78 6.19 12.77
N ALA A 7 12.22 6.70 13.92
CA ALA A 7 11.60 7.85 14.56
C ALA A 7 11.74 9.12 13.71
N SER A 8 12.92 9.38 13.15
CA SER A 8 13.14 10.54 12.28
C SER A 8 12.25 10.53 11.03
N ILE A 9 12.09 9.38 10.37
CA ILE A 9 11.20 9.25 9.21
C ILE A 9 9.75 9.55 9.60
N ARG A 10 9.26 8.97 10.71
CA ARG A 10 7.89 9.20 11.18
C ARG A 10 7.67 10.67 11.54
N GLN A 11 8.60 11.26 12.27
CA GLN A 11 8.50 12.66 12.69
C GLN A 11 8.52 13.61 11.48
N GLY A 12 9.35 13.35 10.47
CA GLY A 12 9.46 14.21 9.30
C GLY A 12 8.26 14.14 8.36
N LEU A 13 7.49 13.05 8.38
CA LEU A 13 6.36 12.82 7.49
C LEU A 13 4.99 12.89 8.19
N LYS A 14 4.95 13.11 9.51
CA LYS A 14 3.72 13.02 10.32
C LYS A 14 2.59 13.97 9.86
N ASP A 15 2.95 15.15 9.34
CA ASP A 15 1.99 16.20 8.96
C ASP A 15 1.66 16.16 7.46
N ASN A 16 2.19 15.19 6.69
CA ASN A 16 1.91 15.05 5.27
C ASN A 16 0.69 14.14 5.04
N PRO A 17 -0.47 14.68 4.60
CA PRO A 17 -1.69 13.89 4.44
C PRO A 17 -1.62 12.87 3.29
N LEU A 18 -0.61 12.97 2.41
CA LEU A 18 -0.39 12.05 1.29
C LEU A 18 0.47 10.83 1.68
N VAL A 19 0.93 10.76 2.93
CA VAL A 19 1.85 9.72 3.39
C VAL A 19 1.18 8.85 4.46
N THR A 20 1.28 7.54 4.29
CA THR A 20 0.94 6.56 5.31
C THR A 20 2.14 5.65 5.57
N ILE A 21 2.54 5.51 6.84
CA ILE A 21 3.68 4.67 7.24
C ILE A 21 3.16 3.50 8.07
N TYR A 22 3.42 2.28 7.59
CA TYR A 22 3.20 1.05 8.35
C TYR A 22 4.52 0.49 8.87
N ARG A 23 4.52 0.05 10.13
CA ARG A 23 5.63 -0.69 10.73
C ARG A 23 5.21 -2.13 10.98
N TYR A 24 6.09 -3.06 10.65
CA TYR A 24 5.89 -4.50 10.85
C TYR A 24 6.85 -4.94 11.94
N GLU A 25 6.31 -5.29 13.10
CA GLU A 25 7.11 -5.72 14.26
C GLU A 25 7.70 -7.10 14.05
N GLY A 26 8.89 -7.34 14.61
CA GLY A 26 9.52 -8.66 14.60
C GLY A 26 10.06 -9.14 13.25
N VAL A 27 10.03 -8.30 12.21
CA VAL A 27 10.54 -8.66 10.88
C VAL A 27 11.72 -7.78 10.46
N SER A 28 12.64 -8.35 9.68
CA SER A 28 13.84 -7.67 9.20
C SER A 28 13.74 -7.32 7.71
N HIS A 29 14.79 -6.69 7.17
CA HIS A 29 14.84 -6.34 5.76
C HIS A 29 14.69 -7.59 4.88
N GLY A 30 13.84 -7.49 3.85
CA GLY A 30 13.55 -8.60 2.94
C GLY A 30 12.49 -9.57 3.45
N PHE A 31 11.69 -9.22 4.47
CA PHE A 31 10.62 -10.08 4.98
C PHE A 31 9.54 -10.44 3.95
N ASN A 32 9.38 -9.62 2.91
CA ASN A 32 8.41 -9.82 1.83
C ASN A 32 8.99 -10.52 0.60
N ARG A 33 10.29 -10.81 0.58
CA ARG A 33 10.94 -11.47 -0.56
C ARG A 33 10.90 -12.98 -0.38
N MET A 34 10.09 -13.66 -1.18
CA MET A 34 10.09 -15.13 -1.22
C MET A 34 11.51 -15.67 -1.46
N GLY A 35 11.87 -16.76 -0.76
CA GLY A 35 13.22 -17.34 -0.80
C GLY A 35 14.28 -16.58 0.00
N SER A 36 13.95 -15.46 0.65
CA SER A 36 14.83 -14.82 1.63
C SER A 36 14.82 -15.60 2.95
N SER A 37 15.97 -15.71 3.63
CA SER A 37 16.03 -16.21 5.01
C SER A 37 15.24 -15.34 6.00
N ALA A 38 15.01 -14.07 5.65
CA ALA A 38 14.20 -13.14 6.40
C ALA A 38 12.69 -13.26 6.09
N TYR A 39 12.26 -14.09 5.14
CA TYR A 39 10.86 -14.17 4.72
C TYR A 39 9.94 -14.49 5.92
N ARG A 40 8.85 -13.74 6.04
CA ARG A 40 7.82 -13.92 7.07
C ARG A 40 6.46 -13.78 6.40
N GLN A 41 5.78 -14.91 6.22
CA GLN A 41 4.56 -15.00 5.41
C GLN A 41 3.48 -14.02 5.87
N GLU A 42 3.12 -14.04 7.15
CA GLU A 42 2.03 -13.19 7.69
C GLU A 42 2.29 -11.69 7.45
N ALA A 43 3.52 -11.22 7.74
CA ALA A 43 3.88 -9.83 7.51
C ALA A 43 3.92 -9.49 6.02
N ALA A 44 4.41 -10.41 5.18
CA ALA A 44 4.45 -10.24 3.73
C ALA A 44 3.05 -10.15 3.12
N GLU A 45 2.13 -11.00 3.56
CA GLU A 45 0.73 -11.00 3.14
C GLU A 45 0.02 -9.73 3.59
N LEU A 46 0.18 -9.31 4.85
CA LEU A 46 -0.39 -8.07 5.34
C LEU A 46 0.13 -6.84 4.57
N ALA A 47 1.42 -6.80 4.27
CA ALA A 47 2.01 -5.72 3.46
C ALA A 47 1.45 -5.74 2.03
N ARG A 48 1.34 -6.92 1.42
CA ARG A 48 0.76 -7.12 0.08
C ARG A 48 -0.68 -6.63 0.02
N ASP A 49 -1.51 -7.00 1.00
CA ASP A 49 -2.93 -6.64 1.02
C ASP A 49 -3.13 -5.12 1.15
N ARG A 50 -2.34 -4.46 2.01
CA ARG A 50 -2.33 -2.99 2.11
C ARG A 50 -1.93 -2.31 0.81
N THR A 51 -0.90 -2.82 0.13
CA THR A 51 -0.47 -2.30 -1.17
C THR A 51 -1.56 -2.46 -2.22
N LEU A 52 -2.19 -3.63 -2.32
CA LEU A 52 -3.28 -3.86 -3.26
C LEU A 52 -4.49 -2.96 -2.99
N ALA A 53 -4.85 -2.75 -1.72
CA ALA A 53 -5.92 -1.84 -1.33
C ALA A 53 -5.61 -0.39 -1.75
N PHE A 54 -4.39 0.08 -1.48
CA PHE A 54 -3.94 1.42 -1.88
C PHE A 54 -3.98 1.60 -3.41
N LEU A 55 -3.43 0.64 -4.16
CA LEU A 55 -3.43 0.71 -5.62
C LEU A 55 -4.86 0.64 -6.18
N LYS A 56 -5.74 -0.19 -5.60
CA LYS A 56 -7.16 -0.22 -6.00
C LYS A 56 -7.86 1.12 -5.74
N GLN A 57 -7.58 1.78 -4.62
CA GLN A 57 -8.17 3.09 -4.31
C GLN A 57 -7.71 4.18 -5.28
N HIS A 58 -6.43 4.19 -5.65
CA HIS A 58 -5.84 5.30 -6.42
C HIS A 58 -5.68 5.03 -7.91
N LEU A 59 -5.70 3.77 -8.34
CA LEU A 59 -5.59 3.35 -9.75
C LEU A 59 -6.84 2.57 -10.24
N GLY A 60 -7.77 2.21 -9.35
CA GLY A 60 -8.90 1.33 -9.64
C GLY A 60 -9.98 1.95 -10.53
N SER A 61 -9.77 1.82 -11.84
CA SER A 61 -10.74 1.87 -12.94
C SER A 61 -11.40 3.21 -13.28
N GLY A 62 -10.58 4.19 -13.67
CA GLY A 62 -11.03 5.33 -14.49
C GLY A 62 -11.55 4.97 -15.90
N VAL A 63 -11.85 3.70 -16.21
CA VAL A 63 -12.26 3.27 -17.56
C VAL A 63 -13.67 2.66 -17.62
N LYS A 64 -14.20 2.07 -16.54
CA LYS A 64 -15.55 1.44 -16.59
C LYS A 64 -16.69 2.32 -16.12
N SER A 65 -16.46 3.34 -15.28
CA SER A 65 -17.56 4.17 -14.76
C SER A 65 -18.07 5.19 -15.78
N LEU A 66 -17.17 5.97 -16.40
CA LEU A 66 -17.58 6.96 -17.41
C LEU A 66 -18.15 6.33 -18.68
N LEU A 67 -17.61 5.18 -19.13
CA LEU A 67 -18.15 4.51 -20.32
C LEU A 67 -19.55 3.93 -20.06
N TYR A 68 -19.82 3.39 -18.86
CA TYR A 68 -21.10 2.78 -18.56
C TYR A 68 -22.22 3.81 -18.33
N GLU A 69 -21.91 4.96 -17.71
CA GLU A 69 -22.87 6.05 -17.55
C GLU A 69 -23.13 6.79 -18.88
N THR A 70 -22.08 7.03 -19.69
CA THR A 70 -22.24 7.67 -21.02
C THR A 70 -23.01 6.79 -22.01
N LEU A 71 -22.89 5.45 -21.90
CA LEU A 71 -23.66 4.52 -22.73
C LEU A 71 -25.11 4.37 -22.24
N ARG A 72 -25.38 4.49 -20.94
CA ARG A 72 -26.75 4.44 -20.40
C ARG A 72 -27.60 5.63 -20.86
N GLU A 73 -27.02 6.83 -20.93
CA GLU A 73 -27.73 8.04 -21.37
C GLU A 73 -27.95 8.14 -22.88
N ARG A 74 -27.21 7.38 -23.70
CA ARG A 74 -27.35 7.40 -25.18
C ARG A 74 -28.33 6.37 -25.74
N PHE A 75 -28.74 5.38 -24.94
CA PHE A 75 -29.62 4.29 -25.37
C PHE A 75 -30.93 4.22 -24.58
N ASN A 76 -31.33 5.34 -23.96
CA ASN A 76 -32.66 5.59 -23.40
C ASN A 76 -33.16 6.95 -23.89
#